data_AF-A0A9D4HSI3-F1
#
_entry.id   AF-A0A9D4HSI3-F1
#
_cell.length_a   1.000
_cell.length_b   1.000
_cell.length_c   1.000
_cell.angle_alpha   90.00
_cell.angle_beta   90.00
_cell.angle_gamma   90.00
#
_symmetry.space_group_name_H-M   'P 1'
#
loop_
_entity.id
_entity.type
_entity.pdbx_description
1 polymer ?
#
loop_
_entity_poly.entity_id
_entity_poly.type
_entity_poly.pdbx_seq_one_letter_code
_entity_poly.pdbx_strand_id
1 'polypeptide(L)'
;MQLCPVHGNWTSWSLWTGCSVSCDVGLRKRSRTCTNPKPDPLGDYCVDDPIEYVVCQNLPCVTPVHGKWTSWSAWSGCSVSCDVGLNKRSRTCTNPKPDPFGEYCVGDPIEYAVCPNYPCNAEDVGWSIWHSWQSCSVTCGLGRTLRVRMCTNPSGKDCPGNSMDFDVCFITPCTTVAFLARGVNILPNLVNAFPSVLSNEGNAYNPNTGHFTAPVHGIYYFSAQICKSKYIYMNFNIQTGDASSMSEGTLSSAVDTDGNAYSCTTSSASVRLLRNKHVWVLMASKYNTTYMIESFDAWNTFTGTLIQEL
;
A
#
# COMPACT_ATOMS: atom_id res chain seq x y z
N MET A 1 -34.11 41.72 57.81
CA MET A 1 -34.32 40.72 56.74
C MET A 1 -33.24 39.67 56.88
N GLN A 2 -33.58 38.45 57.31
CA GLN A 2 -32.61 37.36 57.33
C GLN A 2 -32.61 36.74 55.95
N LEU A 3 -31.50 36.89 55.22
CA LEU A 3 -31.27 36.22 53.96
C LEU A 3 -31.02 34.74 54.27
N CYS A 4 -31.90 33.86 53.81
CA CYS A 4 -31.67 32.42 53.90
C CYS A 4 -30.49 32.07 52.98
N PRO A 5 -29.44 31.38 53.47
CA PRO A 5 -28.33 30.96 52.61
C PRO A 5 -28.84 30.08 51.47
N VAL A 6 -28.42 30.36 50.24
CA VAL A 6 -28.70 29.47 49.12
C VAL A 6 -27.72 28.29 49.17
N HIS A 7 -28.24 27.10 49.46
CA HIS A 7 -27.48 25.86 49.39
C HIS A 7 -27.27 25.46 47.93
N GLY A 8 -26.09 24.90 47.63
CA GLY A 8 -25.73 24.45 46.30
C GLY A 8 -26.52 23.21 45.91
N ASN A 9 -26.85 23.07 44.62
CA ASN A 9 -27.43 21.84 44.10
C ASN A 9 -26.76 21.42 42.78
N TRP A 10 -26.78 20.11 42.52
CA TRP A 10 -26.13 19.49 41.38
C TRP A 10 -26.81 19.89 40.06
N THR A 11 -26.00 20.14 39.04
CA THR A 11 -26.49 20.10 37.65
C THR A 11 -26.92 18.69 37.28
N SER A 12 -27.64 18.55 36.16
CA SER A 12 -27.75 17.25 35.50
C SER A 12 -26.36 16.70 35.16
N TRP A 13 -26.25 15.39 35.15
CA TRP A 13 -25.05 14.71 34.69
C TRP A 13 -24.79 15.02 33.21
N SER A 14 -23.50 15.15 32.86
CA SER A 14 -23.08 15.13 31.47
C SER A 14 -23.41 13.78 30.81
N LEU A 15 -23.33 13.74 29.49
CA LEU A 15 -23.24 12.46 28.78
C LEU A 15 -21.98 11.70 29.23
N TRP A 16 -22.05 10.38 29.14
CA TRP A 16 -20.88 9.53 29.33
C TRP A 16 -19.84 9.81 28.24
N THR A 17 -18.56 9.85 28.61
CA THR A 17 -17.47 9.82 27.64
C THR A 17 -17.46 8.48 26.89
N GLY A 18 -16.71 8.43 25.78
CA GLY A 18 -16.26 7.16 25.21
C GLY A 18 -15.49 6.32 26.25
N CYS A 19 -15.40 5.02 26.00
CA CYS A 19 -14.60 4.12 26.82
C CYS A 19 -13.11 4.50 26.71
N SER A 20 -12.37 4.42 27.81
CA SER A 20 -10.94 4.77 27.85
C SER A 20 -10.05 3.91 26.95
N VAL A 21 -10.56 2.76 26.52
CA VAL A 21 -9.92 1.79 25.63
C VAL A 21 -10.88 1.43 24.50
N SER A 22 -10.34 0.98 23.37
CA SER A 22 -11.13 0.53 22.21
C SER A 22 -11.48 -0.97 22.25
N CYS A 23 -10.78 -1.75 23.06
CA CYS A 23 -10.98 -3.19 23.28
C CYS A 23 -10.75 -3.54 24.76
N ASP A 24 -11.17 -4.73 25.20
CA ASP A 24 -11.17 -5.17 26.60
C ASP A 24 -11.99 -4.27 27.54
N VAL A 25 -11.66 -4.31 28.83
CA VAL A 25 -12.32 -3.61 29.92
C VAL A 25 -11.68 -2.23 30.10
N GLY A 26 -12.51 -1.18 30.08
CA GLY A 26 -12.09 0.18 30.33
C GLY A 26 -13.01 0.91 31.29
N LEU A 27 -12.78 2.22 31.38
CA LEU A 27 -13.60 3.14 32.17
C LEU A 27 -14.20 4.21 31.26
N ARG A 28 -15.46 4.56 31.53
CA ARG A 28 -16.07 5.79 31.03
C ARG A 28 -16.47 6.66 32.21
N LYS A 29 -16.47 7.97 32.00
CA LYS A 29 -16.81 8.93 33.05
C LYS A 29 -17.94 9.86 32.62
N ARG A 30 -18.66 10.38 33.60
CA ARG A 30 -19.56 11.53 33.46
C ARG A 30 -19.33 12.49 34.62
N SER A 31 -19.65 13.76 34.43
CA SER A 31 -19.43 14.80 35.44
C SER A 31 -20.64 15.69 35.63
N ARG A 32 -20.75 16.31 36.80
CA ARG A 32 -21.74 17.31 37.18
C ARG A 32 -21.08 18.40 38.01
N THR A 33 -21.69 19.57 38.11
CA THR A 33 -21.17 20.69 38.90
C THR A 33 -22.20 21.16 39.92
N CYS A 34 -21.73 21.64 41.08
CA CYS A 34 -22.59 22.16 42.13
C CYS A 34 -22.96 23.63 41.86
N THR A 35 -23.78 23.85 40.83
CA THR A 35 -24.06 25.20 40.30
C THR A 35 -25.52 25.43 39.94
N ASN A 36 -26.44 24.52 40.28
CA ASN A 36 -27.86 24.63 39.93
C ASN A 36 -28.81 24.49 41.14
N PRO A 37 -28.81 25.44 42.10
CA PRO A 37 -28.11 26.73 42.06
C PRO A 37 -26.68 26.67 42.64
N LYS A 38 -25.89 27.73 42.42
CA LYS A 38 -24.55 27.87 43.00
C LYS A 38 -24.68 28.22 44.49
N PRO A 39 -23.92 27.57 45.39
CA PRO A 39 -23.97 27.89 46.82
C PRO A 39 -23.46 29.30 47.11
N ASP A 40 -24.12 29.97 48.05
CA ASP A 40 -23.64 31.22 48.65
C ASP A 40 -22.44 30.95 49.59
N PRO A 41 -21.67 31.98 50.00
CA PRO A 41 -20.54 31.80 50.92
C PRO A 41 -20.90 31.17 52.27
N LEU A 42 -22.17 31.25 52.68
CA LEU A 42 -22.72 30.68 53.91
C LEU A 42 -23.63 29.46 53.65
N GLY A 43 -23.78 29.05 52.39
CA GLY A 43 -24.61 27.90 51.98
C GLY A 43 -23.79 26.61 51.89
N ASP A 44 -24.47 25.48 52.05
CA ASP A 44 -23.80 24.18 51.98
C ASP A 44 -23.42 23.84 50.53
N TYR A 45 -22.25 23.21 50.38
CA TYR A 45 -21.84 22.60 49.13
C TYR A 45 -22.52 21.27 48.92
N CYS A 46 -22.65 20.87 47.66
CA CYS A 46 -23.24 19.60 47.30
C CYS A 46 -22.41 18.43 47.87
N VAL A 47 -23.13 17.44 48.39
CA VAL A 47 -22.56 16.18 48.90
C VAL A 47 -22.49 15.17 47.75
N ASP A 48 -21.51 14.27 47.80
CA ASP A 48 -21.11 13.28 46.78
C ASP A 48 -20.09 13.76 45.75
N ASP A 49 -19.53 12.81 45.00
CA ASP A 49 -18.53 13.10 43.99
C ASP A 49 -19.12 13.82 42.76
N PRO A 50 -18.40 14.82 42.21
CA PRO A 50 -18.78 15.51 40.99
C PRO A 50 -18.49 14.67 39.73
N ILE A 51 -17.82 13.53 39.88
CA ILE A 51 -17.39 12.65 38.78
C ILE A 51 -17.78 11.22 39.14
N GLU A 52 -18.35 10.51 38.18
CA GLU A 52 -18.67 9.10 38.31
C GLU A 52 -17.94 8.30 37.24
N TYR A 53 -17.39 7.16 37.63
CA TYR A 53 -16.73 6.19 36.76
C TYR A 53 -17.55 4.90 36.70
N VAL A 54 -17.72 4.36 35.50
CA VAL A 54 -18.34 3.06 35.29
C VAL A 54 -17.48 2.25 34.34
N VAL A 55 -17.41 0.94 34.62
CA VAL A 55 -16.75 -0.03 33.76
C VAL A 55 -17.50 -0.12 32.43
N CYS A 56 -16.76 0.00 31.34
CA CYS A 56 -17.22 -0.32 29.99
C CYS A 56 -16.49 -1.58 29.51
N GLN A 57 -17.24 -2.45 28.83
CA GLN A 57 -16.72 -3.73 28.35
C GLN A 57 -16.83 -3.76 26.82
N ASN A 58 -15.68 -3.70 26.15
CA ASN A 58 -15.57 -3.84 24.70
C ASN A 58 -15.22 -5.28 24.33
N LEU A 59 -15.14 -5.54 23.02
CA LEU A 59 -14.62 -6.81 22.50
C LEU A 59 -13.17 -7.03 22.96
N PRO A 60 -12.76 -8.29 23.20
CA PRO A 60 -11.40 -8.58 23.65
C PRO A 60 -10.33 -8.04 22.70
N CYS A 61 -9.23 -7.52 23.24
CA CYS A 61 -8.09 -7.15 22.39
C CYS A 61 -7.47 -8.42 21.80
N VAL A 62 -7.30 -8.45 20.47
CA VAL A 62 -6.64 -9.57 19.80
C VAL A 62 -5.14 -9.33 19.85
N THR A 63 -4.41 -10.12 20.63
CA THR A 63 -2.94 -10.12 20.57
C THR A 63 -2.50 -10.72 19.25
N PRO A 64 -1.65 -10.05 18.45
CA PRO A 64 -1.21 -10.59 17.18
C PRO A 64 -0.53 -11.95 17.36
N VAL A 65 -0.95 -12.96 16.60
CA VAL A 65 -0.23 -14.23 16.56
C VAL A 65 1.05 -14.03 15.74
N HIS A 66 2.19 -14.15 16.39
CA HIS A 66 3.50 -14.15 15.72
C HIS A 66 3.74 -15.49 15.00
N GLY A 67 4.39 -15.43 13.84
CA GLY A 67 4.70 -16.61 13.05
C GLY A 67 5.73 -17.50 13.73
N LYS A 68 5.61 -18.82 13.57
CA LYS A 68 6.68 -19.76 13.93
C LYS A 68 7.00 -20.71 12.78
N TRP A 69 8.27 -21.09 12.72
CA TRP A 69 8.78 -22.04 11.75
C TRP A 69 8.08 -23.39 11.87
N THR A 70 7.75 -24.01 10.75
CA THR A 70 7.51 -25.45 10.68
C THR A 70 8.77 -26.21 11.08
N SER A 71 8.61 -27.51 11.34
CA SER A 71 9.75 -28.40 11.31
C SER A 71 10.42 -28.33 9.94
N TRP A 72 11.74 -28.54 9.91
CA TRP A 72 12.48 -28.69 8.67
C TRP A 72 11.94 -29.86 7.85
N SER A 73 11.95 -29.73 6.54
CA SER A 73 11.77 -30.85 5.63
C SER A 73 12.89 -31.87 5.82
N ALA A 74 12.69 -33.08 5.28
CA ALA A 74 13.81 -33.99 5.05
C ALA A 74 14.86 -33.30 4.16
N TRP A 75 16.13 -33.67 4.34
CA TRP A 75 17.19 -33.29 3.41
C TRP A 75 16.88 -33.84 2.03
N SER A 76 17.14 -33.04 1.00
CA SER A 76 17.12 -33.51 -0.38
C SER A 76 18.21 -34.56 -0.62
N GLY A 77 18.13 -35.25 -1.76
CA GLY A 77 19.29 -35.96 -2.30
C GLY A 77 20.48 -35.02 -2.50
N CYS A 78 21.68 -35.59 -2.54
CA CYS A 78 22.90 -34.85 -2.82
C CYS A 78 22.88 -34.31 -4.25
N SER A 79 23.38 -33.09 -4.46
CA SER A 79 23.42 -32.43 -5.78
C SER A 79 24.25 -33.17 -6.82
N VAL A 80 25.17 -34.03 -6.36
CA VAL A 80 26.03 -34.89 -7.19
C VAL A 80 25.98 -36.32 -6.65
N SER A 81 26.24 -37.29 -7.51
CA SER A 81 26.30 -38.72 -7.18
C SER A 81 27.68 -39.19 -6.69
N CYS A 82 28.73 -38.42 -7.00
CA CYS A 82 30.12 -38.66 -6.63
C CYS A 82 30.78 -37.33 -6.22
N ASP A 83 31.94 -37.38 -5.57
CA ASP A 83 32.62 -36.25 -4.93
C ASP A 83 31.75 -35.46 -3.93
N VAL A 84 32.12 -34.21 -3.66
CA VAL A 84 31.49 -33.36 -2.64
C VAL A 84 30.32 -32.61 -3.25
N GLY A 85 29.12 -32.85 -2.72
CA GLY A 85 27.89 -32.15 -3.11
C GLY A 85 27.25 -31.34 -2.00
N LEU A 86 26.08 -30.79 -2.32
CA LEU A 86 25.21 -30.10 -1.36
C LEU A 86 23.85 -30.79 -1.31
N ASN A 87 23.30 -30.97 -0.12
CA ASN A 87 21.89 -31.25 0.09
C ASN A 87 21.23 -30.02 0.69
N LYS A 88 19.91 -29.90 0.50
CA LYS A 88 19.13 -28.77 1.01
C LYS A 88 17.93 -29.25 1.80
N ARG A 89 17.50 -28.45 2.77
CA ARG A 89 16.20 -28.60 3.45
C ARG A 89 15.52 -27.26 3.57
N SER A 90 14.20 -27.25 3.71
CA SER A 90 13.40 -26.03 3.80
C SER A 90 12.40 -26.07 4.96
N ARG A 91 11.95 -24.90 5.38
CA ARG A 91 10.90 -24.70 6.39
C ARG A 91 10.07 -23.48 6.02
N THR A 92 8.82 -23.41 6.50
CA THR A 92 7.91 -22.28 6.23
C THR A 92 7.45 -21.64 7.54
N CYS A 93 7.17 -20.33 7.51
CA CYS A 93 6.70 -19.59 8.70
C CYS A 93 5.17 -19.72 8.84
N THR A 94 4.69 -20.93 9.11
CA THR A 94 3.25 -21.25 9.07
C THR A 94 2.76 -22.08 10.24
N ASN A 95 3.56 -22.31 11.29
CA ASN A 95 3.15 -23.16 12.42
C ASN A 95 3.38 -22.51 13.80
N PRO A 96 2.61 -21.46 14.18
CA PRO A 96 1.43 -20.95 13.48
C PRO A 96 1.77 -19.92 12.40
N LYS A 97 0.82 -19.68 11.49
CA LYS A 97 0.89 -18.60 10.50
C LYS A 97 0.77 -17.25 11.22
N PRO A 98 1.62 -16.26 10.90
CA PRO A 98 1.49 -14.92 11.47
C PRO A 98 0.18 -14.26 11.05
N ASP A 99 -0.43 -13.55 11.99
CA ASP A 99 -1.54 -12.63 11.73
C ASP A 99 -1.06 -11.40 10.94
N PRO A 100 -1.97 -10.59 10.36
CA PRO A 100 -1.59 -9.38 9.62
C PRO A 100 -0.75 -8.36 10.41
N PHE A 101 -0.83 -8.43 11.74
CA PHE A 101 -0.07 -7.57 12.66
C PHE A 101 1.00 -8.35 13.47
N GLY A 102 1.14 -9.65 13.21
CA GLY A 102 2.12 -10.51 13.86
C GLY A 102 3.48 -10.44 13.17
N GLU A 103 4.55 -10.63 13.94
CA GLU A 103 5.89 -10.64 13.38
C GLU A 103 6.14 -11.91 12.55
N TYR A 104 6.93 -11.75 11.47
CA TYR A 104 7.40 -12.87 10.67
C TYR A 104 8.59 -13.57 11.33
N CYS A 105 8.80 -14.84 11.00
CA CYS A 105 9.84 -15.65 11.59
C CYS A 105 11.25 -15.13 11.26
N VAL A 106 12.13 -15.11 12.26
CA VAL A 106 13.54 -14.73 12.11
C VAL A 106 14.39 -15.95 11.71
N GLY A 107 15.28 -15.75 10.73
CA GLY A 107 16.23 -16.76 10.22
C GLY A 107 15.91 -17.24 8.79
N ASP A 108 16.78 -18.06 8.23
CA ASP A 108 16.65 -18.49 6.83
C ASP A 108 15.59 -19.60 6.66
N PRO A 109 14.77 -19.54 5.58
CA PRO A 109 13.79 -20.59 5.26
C PRO A 109 14.42 -21.81 4.58
N ILE A 110 15.69 -21.72 4.17
CA ILE A 110 16.43 -22.74 3.44
C ILE A 110 17.79 -22.93 4.11
N GLU A 111 18.21 -24.18 4.22
CA GLU A 111 19.52 -24.55 4.74
C GLU A 111 20.22 -25.51 3.78
N TYR A 112 21.54 -25.38 3.69
CA TYR A 112 22.41 -26.22 2.88
C TYR A 112 23.41 -26.95 3.78
N ALA A 113 23.68 -28.21 3.47
CA ALA A 113 24.79 -28.93 4.07
C ALA A 113 25.59 -29.68 3.00
N VAL A 114 26.87 -29.89 3.29
CA VAL A 114 27.76 -30.65 2.43
C VAL A 114 27.45 -32.14 2.59
N CYS A 115 27.28 -32.83 1.46
CA CYS A 115 27.16 -34.28 1.40
C CYS A 115 28.39 -34.88 0.71
N PRO A 116 29.20 -35.70 1.41
CA PRO A 116 30.33 -36.39 0.81
C PRO A 116 29.87 -37.67 0.10
N ASN A 117 30.29 -37.86 -1.15
CA ASN A 117 30.14 -39.11 -1.89
C ASN A 117 31.50 -39.74 -2.21
N TYR A 118 31.47 -40.90 -2.87
CA TYR A 118 32.66 -41.56 -3.39
C TYR A 118 33.31 -40.74 -4.52
N PRO A 119 34.63 -40.81 -4.74
CA PRO A 119 35.31 -40.06 -5.79
C PRO A 119 34.79 -40.41 -7.18
N CYS A 120 34.57 -39.41 -8.05
CA CYS A 120 34.14 -39.68 -9.42
C CYS A 120 35.26 -40.38 -10.22
N ASN A 121 34.91 -41.40 -11.03
CA ASN A 121 35.86 -42.04 -11.95
C ASN A 121 35.90 -41.27 -13.28
N ALA A 122 37.00 -41.40 -14.03
CA ALA A 122 37.23 -40.70 -15.31
C ALA A 122 36.23 -41.05 -16.44
N GLU A 123 35.29 -41.97 -16.20
CA GLU A 123 34.23 -42.36 -17.13
C GLU A 123 32.89 -41.63 -16.87
N ASP A 124 32.73 -40.92 -15.74
CA ASP A 124 31.52 -40.15 -15.39
C ASP A 124 31.52 -38.72 -15.99
N VAL A 125 31.87 -38.62 -17.27
CA VAL A 125 32.04 -37.33 -17.98
C VAL A 125 30.69 -36.85 -18.53
N GLY A 126 30.08 -35.87 -17.88
CA GLY A 126 28.82 -35.30 -18.38
C GLY A 126 28.30 -34.10 -17.61
N TRP A 127 27.11 -33.66 -18.00
CA TRP A 127 26.32 -32.76 -17.15
C TRP A 127 25.74 -33.54 -15.97
N SER A 128 25.66 -32.91 -14.80
CA SER A 128 24.79 -33.38 -13.72
C SER A 128 23.33 -33.46 -14.21
N ILE A 129 22.48 -34.19 -13.48
CA ILE A 129 21.03 -34.07 -13.69
C ILE A 129 20.59 -32.62 -13.52
N TRP A 130 19.50 -32.23 -14.20
CA TRP A 130 18.86 -30.94 -14.00
C TRP A 130 18.29 -30.85 -12.59
N HIS A 131 18.52 -29.73 -11.92
CA HIS A 131 17.78 -29.41 -10.71
C HIS A 131 16.29 -29.15 -11.04
N SER A 132 15.42 -29.29 -10.04
CA SER A 132 14.02 -28.91 -10.15
C SER A 132 13.90 -27.43 -10.56
N TRP A 133 12.86 -27.10 -11.32
CA TRP A 133 12.48 -25.72 -11.60
C TRP A 133 12.39 -24.90 -10.31
N GLN A 134 12.97 -23.70 -10.33
CA GLN A 134 12.79 -22.73 -9.26
C GLN A 134 11.36 -22.17 -9.28
N SER A 135 10.98 -21.48 -8.20
CA SER A 135 9.75 -20.70 -8.19
C SER A 135 9.72 -19.70 -9.35
N CYS A 136 8.52 -19.41 -9.84
CA CYS A 136 8.35 -18.43 -10.91
C CYS A 136 8.92 -17.06 -10.47
N SER A 137 9.50 -16.32 -11.41
CA SER A 137 10.06 -14.98 -11.14
C SER A 137 9.02 -13.94 -10.74
N VAL A 138 7.73 -14.29 -10.84
CA VAL A 138 6.58 -13.45 -10.53
C VAL A 138 5.63 -14.20 -9.60
N THR A 139 4.78 -13.48 -8.89
CA THR A 139 3.71 -14.04 -8.03
C THR A 139 2.35 -14.06 -8.71
N CYS A 140 2.22 -13.47 -9.90
CA CYS A 140 1.03 -13.47 -10.75
C CYS A 140 1.41 -13.30 -12.23
N GLY A 141 0.54 -13.67 -13.15
CA GLY A 141 0.73 -13.46 -14.59
C GLY A 141 1.86 -14.30 -15.20
N LEU A 142 2.46 -13.76 -16.26
CA LEU A 142 3.51 -14.41 -17.04
C LEU A 142 4.89 -14.09 -16.45
N GLY A 143 5.66 -15.12 -16.12
CA GLY A 143 7.05 -14.99 -15.68
C GLY A 143 7.95 -16.04 -16.28
N ARG A 144 9.18 -16.11 -15.75
CA ARG A 144 10.17 -17.12 -16.11
C ARG A 144 10.57 -17.94 -14.90
N THR A 145 10.79 -19.22 -15.11
CA THR A 145 11.44 -20.10 -14.14
C THR A 145 12.81 -20.53 -14.68
N LEU A 146 13.71 -20.86 -13.77
CA LEU A 146 15.08 -21.25 -14.04
C LEU A 146 15.31 -22.66 -13.49
N ARG A 147 16.00 -23.49 -14.25
CA ARG A 147 16.67 -24.69 -13.75
C ARG A 147 18.14 -24.67 -14.15
N VAL A 148 18.97 -25.30 -13.33
CA VAL A 148 20.43 -25.31 -13.50
C VAL A 148 20.98 -26.73 -13.46
N ARG A 149 22.09 -26.95 -14.14
CA ARG A 149 22.90 -28.19 -14.10
C ARG A 149 24.38 -27.82 -14.05
N MET A 150 25.19 -28.69 -13.47
CA MET A 150 26.64 -28.44 -13.29
C MET A 150 27.44 -29.34 -14.22
N CYS A 151 28.55 -28.84 -14.75
CA CYS A 151 29.48 -29.65 -15.52
C CYS A 151 30.33 -30.45 -14.53
N THR A 152 30.27 -31.78 -14.58
CA THR A 152 31.00 -32.65 -13.65
C THR A 152 32.32 -33.13 -14.24
N ASN A 153 32.87 -32.42 -15.24
CA ASN A 153 34.11 -32.83 -15.91
C ASN A 153 35.36 -32.41 -15.11
N PRO A 154 36.16 -33.36 -14.60
CA PRO A 154 37.38 -33.06 -13.85
C PRO A 154 38.56 -32.68 -14.74
N SER A 155 38.48 -32.86 -16.07
CA SER A 155 39.57 -32.59 -17.02
C SER A 155 39.67 -31.12 -17.47
N GLY A 156 38.87 -30.22 -16.91
CA GLY A 156 38.89 -28.79 -17.25
C GLY A 156 38.38 -28.45 -18.67
N LYS A 157 37.75 -29.39 -19.38
CA LYS A 157 37.08 -29.12 -20.67
C LYS A 157 35.61 -28.77 -20.44
N ASP A 158 35.14 -27.73 -21.14
CA ASP A 158 33.74 -27.29 -21.06
C ASP A 158 32.77 -28.39 -21.51
N CYS A 159 31.70 -28.59 -20.76
CA CYS A 159 30.60 -29.47 -21.16
C CYS A 159 29.81 -28.83 -22.32
N PRO A 160 29.44 -29.59 -23.37
CA PRO A 160 28.70 -29.03 -24.50
C PRO A 160 27.26 -28.67 -24.12
N GLY A 161 26.84 -27.43 -24.41
CA GLY A 161 25.49 -26.91 -24.15
C GLY A 161 25.41 -25.93 -22.96
N ASN A 162 24.20 -25.46 -22.64
CA ASN A 162 24.01 -24.46 -21.57
C ASN A 162 23.91 -25.12 -20.19
N SER A 163 24.49 -24.49 -19.16
CA SER A 163 24.36 -24.88 -17.74
C SER A 163 23.05 -24.39 -17.10
N MET A 164 22.32 -23.52 -17.80
CA MET A 164 21.06 -22.91 -17.38
C MET A 164 20.01 -23.12 -18.46
N ASP A 165 18.78 -23.32 -18.02
CA ASP A 165 17.61 -23.43 -18.88
C ASP A 165 16.43 -22.66 -18.27
N PHE A 166 15.66 -22.01 -19.15
CA PHE A 166 14.57 -21.13 -18.78
C PHE A 166 13.28 -21.64 -19.41
N ASP A 167 12.21 -21.59 -18.63
CA ASP A 167 10.86 -21.88 -19.14
C ASP A 167 9.88 -20.80 -18.69
N VAL A 168 8.79 -20.68 -19.43
CA VAL A 168 7.72 -19.75 -19.15
C VAL A 168 6.81 -20.35 -18.08
N CYS A 169 6.57 -19.59 -17.02
CA CYS A 169 5.58 -19.95 -16.01
C CYS A 169 4.41 -18.98 -16.07
N PHE A 170 3.20 -19.53 -15.94
CA PHE A 170 1.98 -18.75 -15.82
C PHE A 170 1.36 -19.00 -14.45
N ILE A 171 1.30 -17.96 -13.63
CA ILE A 171 0.52 -17.94 -12.39
C ILE A 171 -0.84 -17.29 -12.67
N THR A 172 -1.76 -17.31 -11.72
CA THR A 172 -3.02 -16.56 -11.75
C THR A 172 -2.81 -15.14 -12.30
N PRO A 173 -3.69 -14.63 -13.18
CA PRO A 173 -3.56 -13.30 -13.76
C PRO A 173 -3.27 -12.24 -12.70
N CYS A 174 -2.36 -11.32 -12.99
CA CYS A 174 -2.12 -10.20 -12.09
C CYS A 174 -3.37 -9.33 -11.99
N THR A 175 -3.56 -8.76 -10.81
CA THR A 175 -4.54 -7.68 -10.62
C THR A 175 -4.10 -6.50 -11.49
N THR A 176 -4.74 -6.33 -12.64
CA THR A 176 -4.49 -5.19 -13.51
C THR A 176 -5.22 -3.98 -12.94
N VAL A 177 -4.45 -3.01 -12.45
CA VAL A 177 -4.97 -1.72 -12.04
C VAL A 177 -4.44 -0.68 -13.01
N ALA A 178 -5.30 -0.21 -13.89
CA ALA A 178 -4.95 0.82 -14.86
C ALA A 178 -6.18 1.64 -15.19
N PHE A 179 -6.04 2.95 -15.26
CA PHE A 179 -7.11 3.81 -15.74
C PHE A 179 -6.57 4.90 -16.66
N LEU A 180 -7.45 5.31 -17.58
CA LEU A 180 -7.26 6.46 -18.45
C LEU A 180 -8.57 7.23 -18.44
N ALA A 181 -8.53 8.44 -17.89
CA ALA A 181 -9.63 9.38 -17.91
C ALA A 181 -9.26 10.62 -18.72
N ARG A 182 -10.25 11.17 -19.41
CA ARG A 182 -10.17 12.41 -20.20
C ARG A 182 -11.18 13.44 -19.70
N GLY A 183 -11.05 14.64 -20.23
CA GLY A 183 -11.82 15.79 -19.81
C GLY A 183 -11.31 16.35 -18.50
N VAL A 184 -11.75 17.55 -18.13
CA VAL A 184 -11.42 18.07 -16.80
C VAL A 184 -12.48 19.06 -16.31
N ASN A 185 -13.10 18.73 -15.19
CA ASN A 185 -13.94 19.67 -14.45
C ASN A 185 -13.03 20.46 -13.52
N ILE A 186 -12.64 21.65 -13.97
CA ILE A 186 -11.77 22.55 -13.22
C ILE A 186 -12.59 23.35 -12.21
N LEU A 187 -12.30 23.11 -10.95
CA LEU A 187 -12.81 23.91 -9.84
C LEU A 187 -11.61 24.51 -9.07
N PRO A 188 -11.54 25.83 -8.86
CA PRO A 188 -10.42 26.46 -8.15
C PRO A 188 -10.27 25.86 -6.75
N ASN A 189 -9.05 25.50 -6.37
CA ASN A 189 -8.71 24.93 -5.06
C ASN A 189 -9.47 23.65 -4.66
N LEU A 190 -10.03 22.93 -5.64
CA LEU A 190 -10.75 21.68 -5.47
C LEU A 190 -10.10 20.57 -6.28
N VAL A 191 -10.43 19.33 -5.91
CA VAL A 191 -9.96 18.14 -6.63
C VAL A 191 -10.52 18.16 -8.05
N ASN A 192 -9.64 18.04 -9.05
CA ASN A 192 -10.07 18.00 -10.45
C ASN A 192 -10.58 16.61 -10.80
N ALA A 193 -11.78 16.57 -11.36
CA ALA A 193 -12.41 15.34 -11.84
C ALA A 193 -12.26 15.23 -13.37
N PHE A 194 -11.90 14.04 -13.85
CA PHE A 194 -11.76 13.71 -15.27
C PHE A 194 -12.94 12.78 -15.62
N PRO A 195 -14.08 13.32 -16.08
CA PRO A 195 -15.35 12.59 -16.11
C PRO A 195 -15.40 11.50 -17.20
N SER A 196 -14.63 11.66 -18.28
CA SER A 196 -14.68 10.77 -19.44
C SER A 196 -13.70 9.60 -19.28
N VAL A 197 -14.12 8.55 -18.60
CA VAL A 197 -13.30 7.34 -18.36
C VAL A 197 -13.26 6.46 -19.62
N LEU A 198 -12.06 6.29 -20.19
CA LEU A 198 -11.83 5.40 -21.35
C LEU A 198 -11.50 3.96 -20.92
N SER A 199 -10.83 3.79 -19.78
CA SER A 199 -10.51 2.50 -19.16
C SER A 199 -10.35 2.69 -17.65
N ASN A 200 -10.74 1.68 -16.87
CA ASN A 200 -10.64 1.68 -15.41
C ASN A 200 -10.53 0.24 -14.86
N GLU A 201 -9.53 -0.49 -15.35
CA GLU A 201 -9.20 -1.82 -14.86
C GLU A 201 -8.89 -1.77 -13.36
N GLY A 202 -9.52 -2.67 -12.59
CA GLY A 202 -9.42 -2.67 -11.14
C GLY A 202 -10.30 -1.63 -10.43
N ASN A 203 -11.15 -0.88 -11.15
CA ASN A 203 -12.13 0.08 -10.62
C ASN A 203 -11.54 1.07 -9.60
N ALA A 204 -10.31 1.48 -9.81
CA ALA A 204 -9.56 2.27 -8.84
C ALA A 204 -9.79 3.77 -8.98
N TYR A 205 -10.28 4.26 -10.13
CA TYR A 205 -10.58 5.67 -10.35
C TYR A 205 -12.07 5.99 -10.24
N ASN A 206 -12.43 7.07 -9.54
CA ASN A 206 -13.80 7.56 -9.41
C ASN A 206 -13.97 8.91 -10.14
N PRO A 207 -14.65 8.94 -11.30
CA PRO A 207 -14.79 10.15 -12.13
C PRO A 207 -15.68 11.23 -11.52
N ASN A 208 -16.53 10.91 -10.54
CA ASN A 208 -17.36 11.91 -9.86
C ASN A 208 -16.57 12.70 -8.82
N THR A 209 -15.55 12.08 -8.24
CA THR A 209 -14.74 12.67 -7.16
C THR A 209 -13.35 13.12 -7.62
N GLY A 210 -12.86 12.60 -8.76
CA GLY A 210 -11.50 12.83 -9.23
C GLY A 210 -10.42 12.04 -8.50
N HIS A 211 -10.80 11.18 -7.54
CA HIS A 211 -9.86 10.38 -6.76
C HIS A 211 -9.59 9.02 -7.40
N PHE A 212 -8.31 8.66 -7.44
CA PHE A 212 -7.85 7.29 -7.49
C PHE A 212 -7.75 6.72 -6.07
N THR A 213 -8.09 5.44 -5.88
CA THR A 213 -7.98 4.69 -4.63
C THR A 213 -7.22 3.41 -4.87
N ALA A 214 -6.06 3.23 -4.23
CA ALA A 214 -5.21 2.06 -4.44
C ALA A 214 -5.92 0.77 -3.96
N PRO A 215 -6.25 -0.18 -4.85
CA PRO A 215 -6.97 -1.41 -4.45
C PRO A 215 -6.06 -2.42 -3.74
N VAL A 216 -4.75 -2.33 -3.96
CA VAL A 216 -3.69 -3.16 -3.37
C VAL A 216 -2.53 -2.29 -2.89
N HIS A 217 -1.61 -2.86 -2.11
CA HIS A 217 -0.35 -2.19 -1.75
C HIS A 217 0.65 -2.39 -2.89
N GLY A 218 1.26 -1.30 -3.37
CA GLY A 218 2.14 -1.39 -4.52
C GLY A 218 2.77 -0.07 -4.94
N ILE A 219 3.54 -0.13 -6.02
CA ILE A 219 4.13 1.03 -6.69
C ILE A 219 3.27 1.36 -7.90
N TYR A 220 2.79 2.59 -7.95
CA TYR A 220 1.94 3.11 -9.01
C TYR A 220 2.65 4.21 -9.77
N TYR A 221 2.38 4.33 -11.06
CA TYR A 221 2.79 5.46 -11.89
C TYR A 221 1.57 6.24 -12.30
N PHE A 222 1.60 7.55 -12.10
CA PHE A 222 0.55 8.46 -12.52
C PHE A 222 1.10 9.50 -13.49
N SER A 223 0.27 9.88 -14.45
CA SER A 223 0.55 11.02 -15.32
C SER A 223 -0.72 11.82 -15.56
N ALA A 224 -0.62 13.12 -15.39
CA ALA A 224 -1.69 14.06 -15.67
C ALA A 224 -1.20 15.10 -16.67
N GLN A 225 -1.98 15.35 -17.72
CA GLN A 225 -1.73 16.40 -18.69
C GLN A 225 -2.88 17.38 -18.67
N ILE A 226 -2.54 18.67 -18.56
CA ILE A 226 -3.52 19.76 -18.67
C ILE A 226 -3.00 20.78 -19.69
N CYS A 227 -3.81 21.05 -20.70
CA CYS A 227 -3.56 22.04 -21.74
C CYS A 227 -4.34 23.32 -21.44
N LYS A 228 -3.65 24.46 -21.60
CA LYS A 228 -4.21 25.79 -21.39
C LYS A 228 -3.78 26.72 -22.51
N SER A 229 -4.53 27.81 -22.70
CA SER A 229 -4.10 28.90 -23.56
C SER A 229 -2.78 29.49 -23.06
N LYS A 230 -1.89 29.91 -23.97
CA LYS A 230 -0.60 30.52 -23.62
C LYS A 230 -0.72 31.78 -22.73
N TYR A 231 -1.89 32.42 -22.71
CA TYR A 231 -2.16 33.61 -21.90
C TYR A 231 -2.59 33.28 -20.46
N ILE A 232 -2.78 32.00 -20.13
CA ILE A 232 -3.26 31.56 -18.82
C ILE A 232 -2.10 30.93 -18.02
N TYR A 233 -1.83 31.47 -16.84
CA TYR A 233 -0.89 30.89 -15.88
C TYR A 233 -1.62 29.95 -14.91
N MET A 234 -1.51 28.64 -15.13
CA MET A 234 -1.96 27.60 -14.18
C MET A 234 -0.88 26.57 -13.93
N ASN A 235 -0.72 26.17 -12.67
CA ASN A 235 0.10 25.02 -12.28
C ASN A 235 -0.79 24.00 -11.58
N PHE A 236 -0.48 22.73 -11.74
CA PHE A 236 -1.17 21.64 -11.05
C PHE A 236 -0.14 20.63 -10.57
N ASN A 237 -0.52 19.86 -9.55
CA ASN A 237 0.31 18.80 -9.00
C ASN A 237 -0.55 17.55 -8.80
N ILE A 238 0.09 16.40 -8.95
CA ILE A 238 -0.44 15.14 -8.44
C ILE A 238 -0.17 15.11 -6.92
N GLN A 239 -1.22 14.88 -6.15
CA GLN A 239 -1.17 14.84 -4.70
C GLN A 239 -1.57 13.48 -4.15
N THR A 240 -1.04 13.19 -2.98
CA THR A 240 -1.41 12.02 -2.19
C THR A 240 -1.95 12.45 -0.82
N GLY A 241 -2.63 11.53 -0.13
CA GLY A 241 -3.19 11.73 1.21
C GLY A 241 -2.26 12.39 2.25
N ASP A 242 -0.95 12.32 2.04
CA ASP A 242 0.06 12.82 2.98
C ASP A 242 0.61 14.22 2.59
N ALA A 243 -0.11 14.95 1.72
CA ALA A 243 0.16 16.34 1.31
C ALA A 243 1.50 16.61 0.59
N SER A 244 2.24 15.57 0.20
CA SER A 244 3.41 15.72 -0.66
C SER A 244 2.98 16.00 -2.11
N SER A 245 3.32 17.20 -2.61
CA SER A 245 3.25 17.50 -4.04
C SER A 245 4.36 16.70 -4.74
N MET A 246 3.98 15.77 -5.61
CA MET A 246 4.93 14.93 -6.33
C MET A 246 4.79 15.22 -7.81
N SER A 247 5.65 16.08 -8.37
CA SER A 247 5.78 16.11 -9.82
C SER A 247 7.07 16.70 -10.34
N GLU A 248 7.59 16.05 -11.39
CA GLU A 248 8.44 16.69 -12.40
C GLU A 248 7.51 17.13 -13.54
N GLY A 249 7.49 18.43 -13.82
CA GLY A 249 6.63 19.03 -14.82
C GLY A 249 7.38 19.29 -16.12
N THR A 250 6.90 18.74 -17.24
CA THR A 250 7.41 19.08 -18.57
C THR A 250 6.42 19.99 -19.29
N LEU A 251 6.89 21.14 -19.79
CA LEU A 251 6.10 22.06 -20.60
C LEU A 251 6.27 21.75 -22.09
N SER A 252 5.16 21.56 -22.78
CA SER A 252 5.11 21.41 -24.23
C SER A 252 4.18 22.44 -24.85
N SER A 253 4.42 22.78 -26.12
CA SER A 253 3.54 23.65 -26.90
C SER A 253 2.77 22.81 -27.91
N ALA A 254 1.47 23.07 -28.03
CA ALA A 254 0.60 22.44 -29.01
C ALA A 254 -0.13 23.51 -29.83
N VAL A 255 -0.57 23.16 -31.04
CA VAL A 255 -1.37 24.03 -31.91
C VAL A 255 -2.59 23.22 -32.38
N ASP A 256 -3.78 23.81 -32.33
CA ASP A 256 -4.99 23.15 -32.84
C ASP A 256 -5.10 23.26 -34.38
N THR A 257 -6.15 22.66 -34.94
CA THR A 257 -6.46 22.71 -36.37
C THR A 257 -6.76 24.13 -36.88
N ASP A 258 -7.12 25.04 -35.98
CA ASP A 258 -7.48 26.43 -36.28
C ASP A 258 -6.28 27.39 -36.12
N GLY A 259 -5.10 26.87 -35.76
CA GLY A 259 -3.85 27.65 -35.63
C GLY A 259 -3.65 28.31 -34.28
N ASN A 260 -4.49 28.05 -33.28
CA ASN A 260 -4.35 28.61 -31.95
C ASN A 260 -3.23 27.89 -31.18
N ALA A 261 -2.39 28.65 -30.47
CA ALA A 261 -1.26 28.10 -29.73
C ALA A 261 -1.58 27.87 -28.25
N TYR A 262 -1.24 26.68 -27.77
CA TYR A 262 -1.49 26.21 -26.40
C TYR A 262 -0.20 25.85 -25.69
N SER A 263 -0.26 25.90 -24.36
CA SER A 263 0.77 25.37 -23.47
C SER A 263 0.16 24.18 -22.73
N CYS A 264 0.74 22.99 -22.94
CA CYS A 264 0.37 21.80 -22.20
C CYS A 264 1.44 21.55 -21.14
N THR A 265 1.00 21.23 -19.93
CA THR A 265 1.89 20.83 -18.85
C THR A 265 1.56 19.40 -18.49
N THR A 266 2.58 18.56 -18.47
CA THR A 266 2.46 17.16 -18.04
C THR A 266 3.22 16.98 -16.74
N SER A 267 2.54 16.39 -15.77
CA SER A 267 3.00 16.12 -14.42
C SER A 267 2.97 14.61 -14.24
N SER A 268 4.09 14.01 -13.88
CA SER A 268 4.17 12.56 -13.66
C SER A 268 4.86 12.25 -12.34
N ALA A 269 4.43 11.15 -11.72
CA ALA A 269 5.02 10.68 -10.47
C ALA A 269 4.89 9.16 -10.32
N SER A 270 5.93 8.52 -9.81
CA SER A 270 5.87 7.17 -9.27
C SER A 270 5.73 7.23 -7.76
N VAL A 271 4.77 6.48 -7.21
CA VAL A 271 4.43 6.53 -5.80
C VAL A 271 4.19 5.14 -5.25
N ARG A 272 4.76 4.85 -4.08
CA ARG A 272 4.39 3.68 -3.29
C ARG A 272 3.14 3.99 -2.48
N LEU A 273 2.05 3.27 -2.73
CA LEU A 273 0.77 3.44 -2.05
C LEU A 273 0.40 2.20 -1.25
N LEU A 274 -0.03 2.43 0.00
CA LEU A 274 -0.76 1.43 0.77
C LEU A 274 -2.18 1.27 0.22
N ARG A 275 -2.79 0.10 0.46
CA ARG A 275 -4.19 -0.15 0.12
C ARG A 275 -5.10 0.93 0.70
N ASN A 276 -6.10 1.33 -0.08
CA ASN A 276 -7.08 2.39 0.20
C ASN A 276 -6.51 3.80 0.32
N LYS A 277 -5.24 4.04 -0.03
CA LYS A 277 -4.72 5.41 -0.13
C LYS A 277 -5.14 6.07 -1.43
N HIS A 278 -5.36 7.38 -1.36
CA HIS A 278 -5.91 8.16 -2.46
C HIS A 278 -4.85 9.00 -3.18
N VAL A 279 -5.04 9.17 -4.48
CA VAL A 279 -4.28 10.08 -5.35
C VAL A 279 -5.24 10.94 -6.15
N TRP A 280 -4.92 12.21 -6.30
CA TRP A 280 -5.75 13.14 -7.08
C TRP A 280 -4.91 14.26 -7.70
N VAL A 281 -5.51 14.97 -8.66
CA VAL A 281 -4.89 16.13 -9.31
C VAL A 281 -5.44 17.40 -8.67
N LEU A 282 -4.57 18.23 -8.10
CA LEU A 282 -4.94 19.52 -7.53
C LEU A 282 -4.31 20.66 -8.33
N MET A 283 -5.11 21.68 -8.64
CA MET A 283 -4.59 22.91 -9.25
C MET A 283 -4.18 23.91 -8.18
N ALA A 284 -2.99 24.48 -8.34
CA ALA A 284 -2.51 25.63 -7.58
C ALA A 284 -2.64 26.88 -8.48
N SER A 285 -3.83 27.49 -8.48
CA SER A 285 -4.00 28.80 -9.13
C SER A 285 -3.85 29.92 -8.10
N LYS A 286 -3.08 30.96 -8.44
CA LYS A 286 -2.96 32.19 -7.64
C LYS A 286 -4.13 33.15 -7.87
N TYR A 287 -4.93 32.92 -8.91
CA TYR A 287 -6.05 33.76 -9.33
C TYR A 287 -7.34 32.93 -9.45
N ASN A 288 -8.43 33.43 -8.89
CA ASN A 288 -9.73 32.74 -8.81
C ASN A 288 -10.52 32.79 -10.12
N THR A 289 -9.82 32.73 -11.26
CA THR A 289 -10.44 32.84 -12.58
C THR A 289 -10.85 31.46 -13.05
N THR A 290 -12.13 31.15 -12.85
CA THR A 290 -12.89 30.11 -13.58
C THR A 290 -13.03 30.52 -15.05
N TYR A 291 -11.92 30.67 -15.78
CA TYR A 291 -12.02 30.66 -17.23
C TYR A 291 -12.14 29.20 -17.63
N MET A 292 -13.38 28.84 -17.93
CA MET A 292 -13.79 27.55 -18.43
C MET A 292 -12.82 27.12 -19.52
N ILE A 293 -12.12 25.99 -19.31
CA ILE A 293 -11.50 25.25 -20.40
C ILE A 293 -12.63 24.57 -21.18
N GLU A 294 -13.59 25.37 -21.65
CA GLU A 294 -14.71 24.95 -22.46
C GLU A 294 -14.20 24.85 -23.90
N SER A 295 -13.53 23.73 -24.20
CA SER A 295 -13.44 23.14 -25.55
C SER A 295 -12.34 22.07 -25.72
N PHE A 296 -11.62 21.65 -24.68
CA PHE A 296 -10.43 20.80 -24.89
C PHE A 296 -10.37 19.51 -24.06
N ASP A 297 -11.54 18.95 -23.72
CA ASP A 297 -11.65 17.71 -22.93
C ASP A 297 -10.84 16.54 -23.52
N ALA A 298 -10.62 16.52 -24.83
CA ALA A 298 -9.87 15.47 -25.50
C ALA A 298 -8.37 15.43 -25.15
N TRP A 299 -7.76 16.57 -24.77
CA TRP A 299 -6.30 16.69 -24.58
C TRP A 299 -5.89 16.70 -23.11
N ASN A 300 -6.85 16.90 -22.21
CA ASN A 300 -6.64 16.79 -20.77
C ASN A 300 -6.82 15.32 -20.37
N THR A 301 -5.80 14.76 -19.72
CA THR A 301 -5.78 13.35 -19.37
C THR A 301 -5.29 13.15 -17.94
N PHE A 302 -5.83 12.13 -17.29
CA PHE A 302 -5.28 11.59 -16.06
C PHE A 302 -5.20 10.08 -16.19
N THR A 303 -3.99 9.55 -15.98
CA THR A 303 -3.70 8.13 -16.06
C THR A 303 -3.03 7.66 -14.79
N GLY A 304 -3.27 6.39 -14.47
CA GLY A 304 -2.57 5.70 -13.41
C GLY A 304 -2.48 4.21 -13.72
N THR A 305 -1.36 3.60 -13.39
CA THR A 305 -1.14 2.17 -13.55
C THR A 305 -0.37 1.59 -12.36
N LEU A 306 -0.69 0.36 -11.96
CA LEU A 306 0.11 -0.42 -11.03
C LEU A 306 1.34 -0.96 -11.78
N ILE A 307 2.53 -0.56 -11.33
CA ILE A 307 3.80 -1.08 -11.85
C ILE A 307 4.14 -2.41 -11.18
N GLN A 308 3.96 -2.49 -9.86
CA GLN A 308 4.37 -3.64 -9.06
C GLN A 308 3.55 -3.73 -7.76
N GLU A 309 3.02 -4.92 -7.47
CA GLU A 309 2.43 -5.26 -6.17
C GLU A 309 3.55 -5.60 -5.16
N LEU A 310 3.41 -5.15 -3.90
CA LEU A 310 4.44 -5.26 -2.84
C LEU A 310 3.96 -6.05 -1.62
#